data_AF-A0A2G9QCX2-F1
#
_entry.id   AF-A0A2G9QCX2-F1
#
_cell.length_a   1.000
_cell.length_b   1.000
_cell.length_c   1.000
_cell.angle_alpha   90.00
_cell.angle_beta   90.00
_cell.angle_gamma   90.00
#
_symmetry.space_group_name_H-M   'P 1'
#
loop_
_entity.id
_entity.type
_entity.pdbx_description
1 polymer ?
#
loop_
_entity_poly.entity_id
_entity_poly.type
_entity_poly.pdbx_seq_one_letter_code
_entity_poly.pdbx_strand_id
1 'polypeptide(L)'
;MDIVLSTSFSVNVDSQNNPNDPFVTNAKKLFEFSFFNPLFLTTVLCPFLIPLLDKLNFCFLPLSVLNFFQNAIKSIKKDRQKGIKSDRVDFLQLMVESQTKDRTSSEEENHGYKELTDTEIMAQGLIFIMAGYDTTSTTLMFAAYLLATHPDVQTKLQEEIETHLPN
;
A
#
# COMPACT_ATOMS: atom_id res chain seq x y z
N MET A 1 1.36 -6.07 7.49
CA MET A 1 1.28 -4.60 7.60
C MET A 1 2.66 -4.02 7.88
N ASP A 2 3.33 -4.50 8.93
CA ASP A 2 4.67 -4.04 9.35
C ASP A 2 5.70 -4.02 8.23
N ILE A 3 5.77 -5.08 7.42
CA ILE A 3 6.71 -5.18 6.30
C ILE A 3 6.48 -4.05 5.29
N VAL A 4 5.23 -3.79 4.90
CA VAL A 4 4.90 -2.75 3.91
C VAL A 4 5.19 -1.36 4.47
N LEU A 5 4.81 -1.09 5.73
CA LEU A 5 5.04 0.21 6.35
C LEU A 5 6.53 0.51 6.58
N SER A 6 7.29 -0.49 7.03
CA SER A 6 8.73 -0.35 7.26
C SER A 6 9.52 -0.23 5.96
N THR A 7 9.18 -1.00 4.92
CA THR A 7 9.91 -0.98 3.65
C THR A 7 9.51 0.19 2.74
N SER A 8 8.23 0.56 2.69
CA SER A 8 7.75 1.61 1.79
C SER A 8 7.79 3.01 2.41
N PHE A 9 7.66 3.12 3.73
CA PHE A 9 7.53 4.42 4.41
C PHE A 9 8.52 4.62 5.55
N SER A 10 9.42 3.65 5.83
CA SER A 10 10.29 3.66 7.01
C SER A 10 9.53 3.86 8.32
N VAL A 11 8.28 3.39 8.39
CA VAL A 11 7.45 3.45 9.59
C VAL A 11 7.42 2.08 10.24
N ASN A 12 7.97 1.98 11.44
CA ASN A 12 7.87 0.78 12.24
C ASN A 12 6.54 0.78 12.98
N VAL A 13 5.67 -0.14 12.59
CA VAL A 13 4.44 -0.48 13.32
C VAL A 13 4.62 -1.89 13.86
N ASP A 14 4.06 -2.14 15.04
CA ASP A 14 4.03 -3.47 15.65
C ASP A 14 2.62 -4.04 15.56
N SER A 15 2.16 -4.35 14.34
CA SER A 15 0.80 -4.87 14.12
C SER A 15 0.60 -6.28 14.66
N GLN A 16 1.69 -7.03 14.84
CA GLN A 16 1.64 -8.40 15.36
C GLN A 16 1.31 -8.42 16.86
N ASN A 17 1.93 -7.55 17.65
CA ASN A 17 1.62 -7.45 19.08
C ASN A 17 0.47 -6.49 19.38
N ASN A 18 0.15 -5.57 18.45
CA ASN A 18 -0.94 -4.60 18.60
C ASN A 18 -1.97 -4.70 17.45
N PRO A 19 -2.94 -5.64 17.52
CA PRO A 19 -3.95 -5.82 16.47
C PRO A 19 -4.94 -4.65 16.34
N ASN A 20 -5.02 -3.78 17.36
CA ASN A 20 -5.87 -2.59 17.38
C ASN A 20 -5.13 -1.34 16.86
N ASP A 21 -3.94 -1.51 16.29
CA ASP A 21 -3.21 -0.40 15.68
C ASP A 21 -4.09 0.31 14.62
N PRO A 22 -4.08 1.66 14.57
CA PRO A 22 -4.87 2.42 13.60
C PRO A 22 -4.60 2.04 12.15
N PHE A 23 -3.37 1.69 11.77
CA PHE A 23 -3.04 1.26 10.41
C PHE A 23 -3.72 -0.06 10.06
N VAL A 24 -3.71 -1.04 10.97
CA VAL A 24 -4.34 -2.34 10.78
C VAL A 24 -5.85 -2.19 10.69
N THR A 25 -6.44 -1.42 11.62
CA THR A 25 -7.89 -1.23 11.70
C THR A 25 -8.43 -0.50 10.47
N ASN A 26 -7.74 0.55 10.00
CA ASN A 26 -8.14 1.28 8.80
C ASN A 26 -7.89 0.49 7.52
N ALA A 27 -6.82 -0.31 7.45
CA ALA A 27 -6.59 -1.20 6.31
C ALA A 27 -7.69 -2.27 6.19
N LYS A 28 -8.06 -2.94 7.29
CA LYS A 28 -9.16 -3.93 7.28
C LYS A 28 -10.47 -3.34 6.75
N LYS A 29 -10.85 -2.15 7.21
CA LYS A 29 -12.05 -1.44 6.72
C LYS A 29 -12.02 -1.14 5.23
N LEU A 30 -10.84 -1.00 4.63
CA LEU A 30 -10.70 -0.80 3.20
C LEU A 30 -11.02 -2.10 2.42
N PHE A 31 -10.60 -3.24 2.95
CA PHE A 31 -10.83 -4.57 2.35
C PHE A 31 -12.21 -5.16 2.65
N GLU A 32 -12.97 -4.60 3.59
CA GLU A 32 -14.39 -4.92 3.79
C GLU A 32 -15.30 -4.45 2.64
N PHE A 33 -14.72 -3.91 1.55
CA PHE A 33 -15.46 -3.57 0.36
C PHE A 33 -16.16 -4.79 -0.24
N SER A 34 -17.49 -4.78 -0.19
CA SER A 34 -18.30 -5.85 -0.73
C SER A 34 -18.62 -5.60 -2.20
N PHE A 35 -18.09 -6.42 -3.10
CA PHE A 35 -18.46 -6.40 -4.53
C PHE A 35 -19.96 -6.66 -4.77
N PHE A 36 -20.65 -7.28 -3.82
CA PHE A 36 -22.11 -7.48 -3.86
C PHE A 36 -22.91 -6.32 -3.25
N ASN A 37 -22.27 -5.20 -2.94
CA ASN A 37 -22.99 -4.02 -2.48
C ASN A 37 -23.96 -3.55 -3.58
N PRO A 38 -25.27 -3.37 -3.28
CA PRO A 38 -26.26 -2.97 -4.28
C PRO A 38 -25.89 -1.70 -5.04
N LEU A 39 -25.19 -0.75 -4.39
CA LEU A 39 -24.72 0.47 -5.02
C LEU A 39 -23.62 0.20 -6.04
N PHE A 40 -22.65 -0.64 -5.70
CA PHE A 40 -21.59 -1.04 -6.62
C PHE A 40 -22.16 -1.81 -7.82
N LEU A 41 -23.06 -2.76 -7.57
CA LEU A 41 -23.76 -3.50 -8.62
C LEU A 41 -24.57 -2.58 -9.54
N THR A 42 -25.27 -1.58 -8.98
CA THR A 42 -26.03 -0.59 -9.75
C THR A 42 -25.11 0.23 -10.64
N THR A 43 -23.96 0.66 -10.14
CA THR A 43 -22.97 1.43 -10.94
C THR A 43 -22.36 0.58 -12.06
N VAL A 44 -22.14 -0.72 -11.84
CA VAL A 44 -21.64 -1.64 -12.87
C VAL A 44 -22.70 -1.90 -13.95
N LEU A 45 -23.97 -2.12 -13.56
CA LEU A 45 -25.07 -2.40 -14.49
C LEU A 45 -25.51 -1.15 -15.27
N CYS A 46 -25.39 0.03 -14.67
CA CYS A 46 -25.81 1.31 -15.24
C CYS A 46 -24.62 2.30 -15.30
N PRO A 47 -23.69 2.15 -16.25
CA PRO A 47 -22.48 2.99 -16.34
C PRO A 47 -22.78 4.46 -16.63
N PHE A 48 -23.97 4.79 -17.14
CA PHE A 48 -24.41 6.18 -17.32
C PHE A 48 -24.58 6.95 -16.00
N LEU A 49 -24.63 6.26 -14.85
CA LEU A 49 -24.66 6.88 -13.52
C LEU A 49 -23.26 7.32 -13.04
N ILE A 50 -22.18 6.82 -13.64
CA ILE A 50 -20.79 7.15 -13.22
C ILE A 50 -20.53 8.67 -13.29
N PRO A 51 -20.83 9.39 -14.39
CA PRO A 51 -20.61 10.83 -14.45
C PRO A 51 -21.45 11.63 -13.44
N LEU A 52 -22.60 11.09 -13.01
CA LEU A 52 -23.43 11.69 -11.98
C LEU A 52 -22.78 11.52 -10.60
N LEU A 53 -22.30 10.31 -10.29
CA LEU A 53 -21.60 10.01 -9.04
C LEU A 53 -20.31 10.84 -8.90
N ASP A 54 -19.57 11.02 -9.99
CA ASP A 54 -18.37 11.86 -10.02
C ASP A 54 -18.68 13.32 -9.67
N LYS A 55 -19.77 13.89 -10.25
CA LYS A 55 -20.22 15.25 -9.93
C LYS A 55 -20.69 15.41 -8.49
N LEU A 56 -21.17 14.33 -7.87
CA LEU A 56 -21.57 14.30 -6.47
C LEU A 56 -20.37 14.06 -5.53
N ASN A 57 -19.14 13.93 -6.06
CA ASN A 57 -17.94 13.54 -5.31
C ASN A 57 -18.15 12.25 -4.50
N PHE A 58 -18.90 11.30 -5.05
CA PHE A 58 -19.16 10.03 -4.39
C PHE A 58 -17.92 9.14 -4.47
N CYS A 59 -17.55 8.51 -3.35
CA CYS A 59 -16.44 7.57 -3.28
C CYS A 59 -16.90 6.24 -2.69
N PHE A 60 -16.51 5.13 -3.34
CA PHE A 60 -16.77 3.78 -2.84
C PHE A 60 -15.90 3.41 -1.62
N LEU A 61 -14.77 4.10 -1.46
CA LEU A 61 -13.88 3.88 -0.33
C LEU A 61 -14.34 4.74 0.87
N PRO A 62 -14.25 4.21 2.10
CA PRO A 62 -14.62 4.98 3.28
C PRO A 62 -13.77 6.26 3.41
N LEU A 63 -14.40 7.43 3.34
CA LEU A 63 -13.70 8.73 3.42
C LEU A 63 -12.87 8.88 4.71
N SER A 64 -13.30 8.27 5.82
CA SER A 64 -12.54 8.27 7.07
C SER A 64 -11.19 7.56 6.94
N VAL A 65 -11.15 6.45 6.17
CA VAL A 65 -9.94 5.65 5.94
C VAL A 65 -9.00 6.40 5.00
N LEU A 66 -9.54 6.99 3.92
CA LEU A 66 -8.75 7.83 3.01
C LEU A 66 -8.11 9.00 3.75
N ASN A 67 -8.87 9.72 4.55
CA ASN A 67 -8.37 10.85 5.34
C ASN A 67 -7.28 10.42 6.32
N PHE A 68 -7.42 9.25 6.96
CA PHE A 68 -6.39 8.71 7.85
C PHE A 68 -5.07 8.50 7.11
N PHE A 69 -5.08 7.74 6.00
CA PHE A 69 -3.86 7.45 5.24
C PHE A 69 -3.27 8.69 4.59
N GLN A 70 -4.12 9.60 4.10
CA GLN A 70 -3.69 10.88 3.55
C GLN A 70 -2.96 11.72 4.60
N ASN A 71 -3.51 11.81 5.81
CA ASN A 71 -2.88 12.53 6.92
C ASN A 71 -1.58 11.85 7.38
N ALA A 72 -1.54 10.52 7.42
CA ALA A 72 -0.34 9.76 7.76
C ALA A 72 0.79 10.01 6.76
N ILE A 73 0.54 9.82 5.46
CA ILE A 73 1.54 10.05 4.39
C ILE A 73 2.00 11.52 4.40
N LYS A 74 1.07 12.47 4.58
CA LYS A 74 1.40 13.90 4.68
C LYS A 74 2.27 14.21 5.89
N SER A 75 2.04 13.56 7.04
CA SER A 75 2.89 13.72 8.23
C SER A 75 4.29 13.17 7.96
N ILE A 76 4.39 11.95 7.44
CA ILE A 76 5.68 11.29 7.15
C ILE A 76 6.49 12.13 6.16
N LYS A 77 5.84 12.67 5.11
CA LYS A 77 6.49 13.59 4.15
C LYS A 77 7.02 14.86 4.83
N LYS A 78 6.22 15.49 5.70
CA LYS A 78 6.63 16.71 6.42
C LYS A 78 7.81 16.46 7.35
N ASP A 79 7.83 15.33 8.04
CA ASP A 79 8.90 14.99 8.97
C ASP A 79 10.24 14.80 8.24
N ARG A 80 10.21 14.24 7.03
CA ARG A 80 11.39 14.14 6.15
C ARG A 80 11.90 15.48 5.65
N GLN A 81 11.00 16.40 5.30
CA GLN A 81 11.38 17.75 4.88
C GLN A 81 12.06 18.56 6.00
N LYS A 82 11.80 18.22 7.28
CA LYS A 82 12.44 18.84 8.44
C LYS A 82 13.85 18.30 8.74
N GLY A 83 14.39 17.42 7.91
CA GLY A 83 15.74 16.87 8.07
C GLY A 83 15.82 15.56 8.83
N ILE A 84 14.68 14.94 9.18
CA ILE A 84 14.65 13.53 9.63
C ILE A 84 14.77 12.67 8.38
N LYS A 85 15.98 12.57 7.83
CA LYS A 85 16.28 11.61 6.77
C LYS A 85 16.39 10.23 7.40
N SER A 86 15.59 9.30 6.92
CA SER A 86 15.85 7.87 7.14
C SER A 86 17.17 7.53 6.46
N ASP A 87 18.03 6.76 7.11
CA ASP A 87 19.29 6.26 6.52
C ASP A 87 19.03 5.32 5.31
N ARG A 88 17.79 4.86 5.16
CA ARG A 88 17.35 3.94 4.11
C ARG A 88 16.52 4.68 3.05
N VAL A 89 16.85 4.44 1.78
CA VAL A 89 16.00 4.83 0.64
C VAL A 89 14.76 3.93 0.62
N ASP A 90 13.59 4.54 0.76
CA ASP A 90 12.28 3.86 0.68
C ASP A 90 11.41 4.43 -0.45
N PHE A 91 10.27 3.78 -0.70
CA PHE A 91 9.37 4.16 -1.80
C PHE A 91 8.86 5.61 -1.67
N LEU A 92 8.53 6.05 -0.46
CA LEU A 92 8.11 7.45 -0.25
C LEU A 92 9.24 8.44 -0.54
N GLN A 93 10.50 8.08 -0.26
CA GLN A 93 11.65 8.92 -0.56
C GLN A 93 11.81 9.08 -2.07
N LEU A 94 11.72 7.98 -2.82
CA LEU A 94 11.75 8.00 -4.28
C LEU A 94 10.64 8.87 -4.88
N MET A 95 9.42 8.75 -4.32
CA MET A 95 8.28 9.57 -4.76
C MET A 95 8.49 11.06 -4.46
N VAL A 96 9.04 11.43 -3.30
CA VAL A 96 9.33 12.82 -2.95
C VAL A 96 10.46 13.40 -3.80
N GLU A 97 11.52 12.63 -4.06
CA GLU A 97 12.63 13.06 -4.93
C GLU A 97 12.18 13.29 -6.36
N SER A 98 11.20 12.52 -6.86
CA SER A 98 10.61 12.75 -8.18
C SER A 98 9.94 14.12 -8.33
N GLN A 99 9.57 14.81 -7.24
CA GLN A 99 9.05 16.18 -7.26
C GLN A 99 10.13 17.26 -7.37
N THR A 100 11.39 16.89 -7.14
CA THR A 100 12.48 17.86 -6.89
C THR A 100 13.50 17.89 -8.03
N LYS A 101 13.55 16.86 -8.87
CA LYS A 101 14.61 16.66 -9.88
C LYS A 101 14.66 17.70 -11.01
N ASP A 102 13.60 18.48 -11.27
CA ASP A 102 13.61 19.52 -12.32
C ASP A 102 13.85 20.95 -11.81
N ARG A 103 14.04 21.18 -10.51
CA ARG A 103 14.33 22.54 -10.01
C ARG A 103 15.80 22.95 -10.10
N THR A 104 16.71 22.00 -10.30
CA THR A 104 18.17 22.23 -10.23
C THR A 104 18.94 21.72 -11.44
N SER A 105 18.28 21.03 -12.37
CA SER A 105 18.93 20.45 -13.56
C SER A 105 18.62 21.35 -14.75
N SER A 106 19.61 22.15 -15.11
CA SER A 106 19.71 22.86 -16.38
C SER A 106 19.33 21.97 -17.55
N GLU A 107 18.52 22.54 -18.45
CA GLU A 107 18.43 22.25 -19.88
C GLU A 107 19.55 21.32 -20.37
N GLU A 108 19.25 20.04 -20.61
CA GLU A 108 19.99 19.06 -21.45
C GLU A 108 19.82 17.63 -20.90
N GLU A 109 18.61 17.08 -21.02
CA GLU A 109 18.28 15.65 -21.23
C GLU A 109 16.79 15.43 -20.91
N ASN A 110 15.94 15.71 -21.89
CA ASN A 110 14.48 15.45 -21.86
C ASN A 110 14.21 13.94 -21.89
N HIS A 111 14.50 13.23 -20.81
CA HIS A 111 13.76 12.02 -20.47
C HIS A 111 12.57 12.46 -19.63
N GLY A 112 11.40 12.56 -20.27
CA GLY A 112 10.15 13.08 -19.68
C GLY A 112 9.60 12.26 -18.51
N TYR A 113 10.27 12.31 -17.37
CA TYR A 113 9.77 11.76 -16.12
C TYR A 113 8.71 12.71 -15.56
N LYS A 114 7.47 12.23 -15.46
CA LYS A 114 6.36 12.99 -14.88
C LYS A 114 6.64 13.26 -13.39
N GLU A 115 6.71 14.53 -13.01
CA GLU A 115 6.73 14.92 -11.61
C GLU A 115 5.42 14.47 -10.93
N LEU A 116 5.52 13.77 -9.79
CA LEU A 116 4.34 13.37 -9.02
C LEU A 116 3.80 14.56 -8.22
N THR A 117 2.52 14.87 -8.37
CA THR A 117 1.85 15.83 -7.47
C THR A 117 1.69 15.24 -6.06
N ASP A 118 1.48 16.09 -5.06
CA ASP A 118 1.21 15.62 -3.69
C ASP A 118 0.05 14.62 -3.64
N THR A 119 -1.01 14.89 -4.41
CA THR A 119 -2.17 14.00 -4.52
C THR A 119 -1.79 12.65 -5.10
N GLU A 120 -0.95 12.62 -6.14
CA GLU A 120 -0.47 11.36 -6.73
C GLU A 120 0.41 10.58 -5.76
N ILE A 121 1.32 11.23 -5.01
CA ILE A 121 2.12 10.57 -3.97
C ILE A 121 1.22 9.94 -2.90
N MET A 122 0.20 10.67 -2.45
CA MET A 122 -0.75 10.16 -1.46
C MET A 122 -1.55 8.97 -2.02
N ALA A 123 -2.00 9.05 -3.27
CA ALA A 123 -2.73 7.98 -3.93
C ALA A 123 -1.86 6.71 -4.11
N GLN A 124 -0.63 6.87 -4.60
CA GLN A 124 0.30 5.75 -4.76
C GLN A 124 0.68 5.15 -3.41
N GLY A 125 0.93 5.98 -2.39
CA GLY A 125 1.22 5.50 -1.05
C GLY A 125 0.08 4.66 -0.48
N LEU A 126 -1.17 5.09 -0.67
CA LEU A 126 -2.34 4.28 -0.31
C LEU A 126 -2.36 2.95 -1.07
N ILE A 127 -2.11 2.95 -2.39
CA ILE A 127 -2.06 1.73 -3.22
C ILE A 127 -1.00 0.75 -2.71
N PHE A 128 0.20 1.21 -2.38
CA PHE A 128 1.25 0.35 -1.82
C PHE A 128 0.82 -0.33 -0.52
N ILE A 129 0.18 0.42 0.40
CA ILE A 129 -0.33 -0.13 1.66
C ILE A 129 -1.40 -1.19 1.39
N MET A 130 -2.35 -0.88 0.51
CA MET A 130 -3.43 -1.80 0.13
C MET A 130 -2.86 -3.07 -0.50
N ALA A 131 -2.13 -2.92 -1.61
CA ALA A 131 -1.61 -4.04 -2.38
C ALA A 131 -0.73 -4.96 -1.54
N GLY A 132 0.13 -4.40 -0.69
CA GLY A 132 1.06 -5.19 0.12
C GLY A 132 0.44 -5.89 1.33
N TYR A 133 -0.70 -5.41 1.85
CA TYR A 133 -1.31 -5.99 3.05
C TYR A 133 -2.13 -7.26 2.75
N ASP A 134 -3.22 -7.11 2.01
CA ASP A 134 -4.24 -8.17 1.91
C ASP A 134 -3.83 -9.29 0.95
N THR A 135 -3.25 -8.94 -0.20
CA THR A 135 -2.85 -9.93 -1.22
C THR A 135 -1.77 -10.88 -0.70
N THR A 136 -0.73 -10.33 -0.06
CA THR A 136 0.36 -11.11 0.54
C THR A 136 -0.14 -11.97 1.69
N SER A 137 -0.95 -11.40 2.59
CA SER A 137 -1.49 -12.14 3.73
C SER A 137 -2.37 -13.31 3.27
N THR A 138 -3.23 -13.08 2.29
CA THR A 138 -4.11 -14.11 1.72
C THR A 138 -3.31 -15.20 0.99
N THR A 139 -2.29 -14.80 0.23
CA THR A 139 -1.40 -15.76 -0.46
C THR A 139 -0.66 -16.65 0.52
N LEU A 140 -0.08 -16.07 1.58
CA LEU A 140 0.62 -16.82 2.62
C LEU A 140 -0.33 -17.75 3.40
N MET A 141 -1.56 -17.31 3.66
CA MET A 141 -2.59 -18.14 4.27
C MET A 141 -2.90 -19.37 3.42
N PHE A 142 -3.14 -19.19 2.11
CA PHE A 142 -3.39 -20.31 1.21
C PHE A 142 -2.17 -21.22 1.05
N ALA A 143 -0.96 -20.65 0.98
CA ALA A 143 0.27 -21.44 0.93
C ALA A 143 0.41 -22.31 2.18
N ALA A 144 0.22 -21.74 3.38
CA ALA A 144 0.27 -22.48 4.64
C ALA A 144 -0.80 -23.58 4.72
N TYR A 145 -2.04 -23.27 4.27
CA TYR A 145 -3.11 -24.26 4.18
C TYR A 145 -2.73 -25.43 3.27
N LEU A 146 -2.23 -25.14 2.07
CA LEU A 146 -1.84 -26.18 1.10
C LEU A 146 -0.68 -27.03 1.60
N LEU A 147 0.32 -26.44 2.26
CA LEU A 147 1.41 -27.20 2.88
C LEU A 147 0.89 -28.12 3.98
N ALA A 148 0.00 -27.63 4.85
CA ALA A 148 -0.57 -28.43 5.93
C ALA A 148 -1.43 -29.61 5.43
N THR A 149 -2.09 -29.47 4.27
CA THR A 149 -2.91 -30.54 3.69
C THR A 149 -2.16 -31.45 2.72
N HIS A 150 -0.90 -31.15 2.38
CA HIS A 150 -0.05 -31.96 1.49
C HIS A 150 1.33 -32.20 2.14
N PRO A 151 1.42 -33.16 3.09
CA PRO A 151 2.63 -33.39 3.87
C PRO A 151 3.87 -33.73 3.03
N ASP A 152 3.68 -34.42 1.90
CA ASP A 152 4.75 -34.75 0.95
C ASP A 152 5.40 -33.48 0.36
N VAL A 153 4.59 -32.49 0.00
CA VAL A 153 5.08 -31.19 -0.49
C VAL A 153 5.76 -30.41 0.63
N GLN A 154 5.18 -30.44 1.84
CA GLN A 154 5.77 -29.77 3.00
C GLN A 154 7.14 -30.32 3.37
N THR A 155 7.30 -31.65 3.42
CA THR A 155 8.59 -32.30 3.71
C THR A 155 9.62 -31.94 2.66
N LYS A 156 9.26 -31.99 1.37
CA LYS A 156 10.17 -31.60 0.29
C LYS A 156 10.64 -30.15 0.41
N LEU A 157 9.74 -29.22 0.76
CA LEU A 157 10.10 -27.82 0.98
C LEU A 157 11.05 -27.65 2.17
N GLN A 158 10.83 -28.40 3.26
CA GLN A 158 11.72 -28.39 4.42
C GLN A 158 13.13 -28.90 4.08
N GLU A 159 13.21 -30.01 3.36
CA GLU A 159 14.49 -30.57 2.89
C GLU A 159 15.25 -29.58 2.00
N GLU A 160 14.55 -28.86 1.11
CA GLU A 160 15.15 -27.82 0.27
C GLU A 160 15.72 -26.66 1.10
N ILE A 161 14.97 -26.19 2.11
CA ILE A 161 15.42 -25.15 3.03
C ILE A 161 16.67 -25.60 3.80
N GLU A 162 16.66 -26.80 4.39
CA GLU A 162 17.79 -27.33 5.15
C GLU A 162 19.04 -27.52 4.28
N THR A 163 18.84 -27.88 3.00
CA THR A 163 19.94 -28.06 2.05
C THR A 163 20.61 -26.73 1.69
N HIS A 164 19.84 -25.66 1.49
CA HIS A 164 20.35 -24.36 1.02
C HIS A 164 20.67 -23.37 2.14
N LEU A 165 20.05 -23.53 3.31
CA LEU A 165 20.29 -22.73 4.51
C LEU A 165 20.65 -23.66 5.67
N PRO A 166 21.82 -24.35 5.59
CA PRO A 166 22.28 -25.17 6.69
C PRO A 166 22.54 -24.27 7.91
N ASN A 167 21.95 -24.65 9.05
CA ASN A 167 22.13 -23.97 10.33
C ASN A 167 23.62 -23.85 10.72
#